data_AF-A0A197SUN3-F1
#
_entry.id   AF-A0A197SUN3-F1
#
_cell.length_a   1.000
_cell.length_b   1.000
_cell.length_c   1.000
_cell.angle_alpha   90.00
_cell.angle_beta   90.00
_cell.angle_gamma   90.00
#
_symmetry.space_group_name_H-M   'P 1'
#
loop_
_entity.id
_entity.type
_entity.pdbx_description
1 polymer ?
#
loop_
_entity_poly.entity_id
_entity_poly.type
_entity_poly.pdbx_seq_one_letter_code
_entity_poly.pdbx_strand_id
1 'polypeptide(L)'
;MRITIEGASAEFEHRLLQLLADHRHELTVTTDTAWDVERATVYLTSLPSNALRFARTVVEADGTADAEQLRAEFHGDLRGPTIALSRALPRGVRNRWWPEGTEAPITPQYDPDHPSWQKALAYTMRSENVPVFREAFARLSAG
;
A
#
# COMPACT_ATOMS: atom_id res chain seq x y z
N MET A 1 17.09 0.88 -19.10
CA MET A 1 17.26 2.32 -18.83
C MET A 1 16.16 2.75 -17.86
N ARG A 2 16.46 3.59 -16.86
CA ARG A 2 15.46 4.17 -15.94
C ARG A 2 15.48 5.68 -16.11
N ILE A 3 14.33 6.28 -16.41
CA ILE A 3 14.17 7.72 -16.59
C ILE A 3 13.09 8.19 -15.62
N THR A 4 13.40 9.19 -14.78
CA THR A 4 12.44 9.91 -13.95
C THR A 4 12.30 11.33 -14.51
N ILE A 5 11.07 11.82 -14.67
CA ILE A 5 10.79 13.13 -15.25
C ILE A 5 9.92 13.91 -14.27
N GLU A 6 10.40 15.07 -13.84
CA GLU A 6 9.71 15.95 -12.88
C GLU A 6 9.56 17.35 -13.48
N GLY A 7 8.44 18.04 -13.20
CA GLY A 7 8.22 19.43 -13.61
C GLY A 7 7.97 19.66 -15.11
N ALA A 8 7.61 18.62 -15.86
CA ALA A 8 7.37 18.73 -17.30
C ALA A 8 6.15 19.63 -17.62
N SER A 9 6.25 20.37 -18.74
CA SER A 9 5.10 21.10 -19.29
C SER A 9 4.10 20.15 -19.94
N ALA A 10 2.84 20.60 -20.08
CA ALA A 10 1.80 19.83 -20.77
C ALA A 10 2.19 19.48 -22.23
N GLU A 11 2.92 20.38 -22.90
CA GLU A 11 3.44 20.13 -24.25
C GLU A 11 4.48 19.01 -24.26
N PHE A 12 5.39 18.99 -23.28
CA PHE A 12 6.37 17.93 -23.13
C PHE A 12 5.69 16.58 -22.87
N GLU A 13 4.72 16.55 -21.95
CA GLU A 13 3.94 15.35 -21.63
C GLU A 13 3.26 14.79 -22.89
N HIS A 14 2.60 15.65 -23.68
CA HIS A 14 1.95 15.24 -24.92
C HIS A 14 2.92 14.64 -25.94
N ARG A 15 4.07 15.29 -26.16
CA ARG A 15 5.11 14.80 -27.09
C ARG A 15 5.73 13.48 -26.59
N LEU A 16 5.93 13.34 -25.28
CA LEU A 16 6.44 12.11 -24.69
C LEU A 16 5.45 10.97 -24.87
N LEU A 17 4.15 11.21 -24.62
CA LEU A 17 3.11 10.20 -24.83
C LEU A 17 3.00 9.78 -26.30
N GLN A 18 3.12 10.72 -27.25
CA GLN A 18 3.20 10.40 -28.67
C GLN A 18 4.42 9.52 -28.99
N LEU A 19 5.60 9.89 -28.51
CA LEU A 19 6.82 9.10 -28.72
C LEU A 19 6.69 7.67 -28.16
N LEU A 20 6.11 7.52 -26.96
CA LEU A 20 5.84 6.22 -26.36
C LEU A 20 4.82 5.41 -27.18
N ALA A 21 3.80 6.07 -27.75
CA ALA A 21 2.81 5.42 -28.58
C ALA A 21 3.39 4.91 -29.91
N ASP A 22 4.26 5.70 -30.55
CA ASP A 22 4.92 5.36 -31.82
C ASP A 22 5.83 4.13 -31.65
N HIS A 23 6.48 4.01 -30.49
CA HIS A 23 7.40 2.91 -30.18
C HIS A 23 6.81 1.83 -29.27
N ARG A 24 5.48 1.76 -29.12
CA ARG A 24 4.80 0.77 -28.25
C ARG A 24 5.09 -0.70 -28.59
N HIS A 25 5.56 -0.97 -29.80
CA HIS A 25 5.93 -2.30 -30.27
C HIS A 25 7.33 -2.73 -29.78
N GLU A 26 8.15 -1.76 -29.35
CA GLU A 26 9.51 -1.98 -28.84
C GLU A 26 9.62 -1.63 -27.34
N LEU A 27 8.69 -0.83 -26.81
CA LEU A 27 8.70 -0.34 -25.44
C LEU A 27 7.64 -1.03 -24.57
N THR A 28 8.07 -1.49 -23.39
CA THR A 28 7.15 -1.80 -22.29
C THR A 28 7.13 -0.62 -21.32
N VAL A 29 6.01 0.09 -21.24
CA VAL A 29 5.83 1.20 -20.30
C VAL A 29 5.16 0.66 -19.04
N THR A 30 5.86 0.70 -17.92
CA THR A 30 5.33 0.31 -16.61
C THR A 30 5.36 1.50 -15.66
N THR A 31 4.24 1.76 -14.99
CA THR A 31 4.21 2.67 -13.83
C THR A 31 4.80 1.97 -12.61
N ASP A 32 5.67 2.66 -11.88
CA ASP A 32 6.21 2.13 -10.63
C ASP A 32 5.14 2.14 -9.53
N THR A 33 4.63 0.96 -9.21
CA THR A 33 3.61 0.71 -8.19
C THR A 33 4.19 0.31 -6.83
N ALA A 34 5.52 0.32 -6.67
CA ALA A 34 6.16 -0.03 -5.41
C ALA A 34 5.88 1.01 -4.30
N TRP A 35 5.91 0.56 -3.05
CA TRP A 35 5.84 1.45 -1.90
C TRP A 35 7.22 2.08 -1.65
N ASP A 36 7.24 3.41 -1.62
CA ASP A 36 8.34 4.19 -1.05
C ASP A 36 7.89 4.84 0.27
N VAL A 37 8.84 5.46 0.97
CA VAL A 37 8.59 6.05 2.30
C VAL A 37 7.59 7.20 2.22
N GLU A 38 7.58 7.96 1.13
CA GLU A 38 6.68 9.10 0.96
C GLU A 38 5.24 8.65 0.76
N ARG A 39 5.02 7.70 -0.16
CA ARG A 39 3.72 7.06 -0.38
C ARG A 39 3.23 6.37 0.89
N ALA A 40 4.10 5.64 1.59
CA ALA A 40 3.75 5.01 2.86
C ALA A 40 3.34 6.04 3.92
N THR A 41 4.05 7.17 4.01
CA THR A 41 3.69 8.27 4.93
C THR A 41 2.32 8.85 4.59
N VAL A 42 2.05 9.13 3.30
CA VAL A 42 0.74 9.62 2.84
C VAL A 42 -0.36 8.59 3.13
N TYR A 43 -0.10 7.30 2.88
CA TYR A 43 -1.02 6.22 3.17
C TYR A 43 -1.39 6.20 4.66
N LEU A 44 -0.39 6.15 5.54
CA LEU A 44 -0.58 6.07 7.00
C LEU A 44 -1.31 7.30 7.56
N THR A 45 -0.92 8.52 7.15
CA THR A 45 -1.61 9.76 7.56
C THR A 45 -3.07 9.79 7.13
N SER A 46 -3.41 9.08 6.06
CA SER A 46 -4.78 9.03 5.56
C SER A 46 -5.69 8.03 6.28
N LEU A 47 -5.14 7.23 7.21
CA LEU A 47 -5.89 6.19 7.92
C LEU A 47 -6.55 6.75 9.20
N PRO A 48 -7.75 6.27 9.55
CA PRO A 48 -8.31 6.52 10.88
C PRO A 48 -7.49 5.79 11.95
N SER A 49 -7.57 6.26 13.21
CA SER A 49 -6.70 5.83 14.31
C SER A 49 -6.63 4.31 14.51
N ASN A 50 -7.76 3.60 14.42
CA ASN A 50 -7.76 2.14 14.58
C ASN A 50 -7.08 1.41 13.40
N ALA A 51 -7.20 1.91 12.18
CA ALA A 51 -6.51 1.34 11.02
C ALA A 51 -5.01 1.67 11.04
N LEU A 52 -4.65 2.86 11.51
CA LEU A 52 -3.26 3.24 11.75
C LEU A 52 -2.61 2.35 12.81
N ARG A 53 -3.30 2.12 13.94
CA ARG A 53 -2.84 1.21 15.00
C ARG A 53 -2.68 -0.21 14.46
N PHE A 54 -3.66 -0.70 13.72
CA PHE A 54 -3.60 -2.02 13.08
C PHE A 54 -2.36 -2.16 12.18
N ALA A 55 -2.12 -1.16 11.33
CA ALA A 55 -0.95 -1.16 10.45
C ALA A 55 0.37 -1.13 11.24
N ARG A 56 0.41 -0.39 12.36
CA ARG A 56 1.56 -0.36 13.27
C ARG A 56 1.82 -1.74 13.88
N THR A 57 0.80 -2.41 14.40
CA THR A 57 0.93 -3.77 14.98
C THR A 57 1.54 -4.75 13.96
N VAL A 58 1.12 -4.70 12.69
CA VAL A 58 1.68 -5.56 11.63
C VAL A 58 3.16 -5.24 11.36
N VAL A 59 3.54 -3.95 11.31
CA VAL A 59 4.93 -3.53 11.04
C VAL A 59 5.86 -3.82 12.22
N GLU A 60 5.38 -3.69 13.45
CA GLU A 60 6.10 -4.02 14.68
C GLU A 60 6.30 -5.54 14.83
N ALA A 61 5.37 -6.34 14.31
CA ALA A 61 5.50 -7.80 14.20
C ALA A 61 6.29 -8.25 12.94
N ASP A 62 7.25 -7.43 12.49
CA ASP A 62 8.09 -7.68 11.31
C ASP A 62 7.33 -8.07 10.04
N GLY A 63 6.11 -7.53 9.89
CA GLY A 63 5.28 -7.71 8.71
C GLY A 63 4.27 -8.84 8.80
N THR A 64 4.18 -9.60 9.90
CA THR A 64 3.12 -10.62 10.07
C THR A 64 2.52 -10.56 11.45
N ALA A 65 1.22 -10.25 11.54
CA ALA A 65 0.48 -10.28 12.80
C ALA A 65 -0.63 -11.33 12.76
N ASP A 66 -0.69 -12.16 13.81
CA ASP A 66 -1.71 -13.17 13.99
C ASP A 66 -3.10 -12.54 14.20
N ALA A 67 -4.12 -13.10 13.55
CA ALA A 67 -5.46 -12.52 13.56
C ALA A 67 -6.20 -12.75 14.88
N GLU A 68 -5.88 -13.79 15.66
CA GLU A 68 -6.38 -13.98 17.02
C GLU A 68 -5.81 -12.92 17.96
N GLN A 69 -4.48 -12.67 17.89
CA GLN A 69 -3.84 -11.59 18.62
C GLN A 69 -4.45 -10.23 18.27
N LEU A 70 -4.63 -9.94 16.97
CA LEU A 70 -5.27 -8.70 16.52
C LEU A 70 -6.71 -8.63 17.04
N ARG A 71 -7.48 -9.73 17.05
CA ARG A 71 -8.84 -9.71 17.60
C ARG A 71 -8.82 -9.39 19.10
N ALA A 72 -7.87 -9.89 19.86
CA ALA A 72 -7.74 -9.53 21.27
C ALA A 72 -7.49 -8.01 21.44
N GLU A 73 -6.65 -7.40 20.59
CA GLU A 73 -6.36 -5.96 20.63
C GLU A 73 -7.53 -5.08 20.15
N PHE A 74 -8.33 -5.57 19.20
CA PHE A 74 -9.43 -4.83 18.57
C PHE A 74 -10.82 -5.33 19.00
N HIS A 75 -10.95 -5.82 20.23
CA HIS A 75 -12.24 -6.21 20.85
C HIS A 75 -13.06 -7.23 20.06
N GLY A 76 -12.39 -8.19 19.43
CA GLY A 76 -12.99 -9.31 18.72
C GLY A 76 -13.37 -9.03 17.26
N ASP A 77 -13.31 -7.78 16.79
CA ASP A 77 -13.69 -7.42 15.43
C ASP A 77 -12.58 -6.66 14.67
N LEU A 78 -12.21 -7.18 13.50
CA LEU A 78 -11.22 -6.58 12.61
C LEU A 78 -11.84 -5.85 11.42
N ARG A 79 -13.17 -5.93 11.23
CA ARG A 79 -13.84 -5.33 10.06
C ARG A 79 -13.58 -3.84 9.95
N GLY A 80 -13.68 -3.11 11.07
CA GLY A 80 -13.42 -1.67 11.11
C GLY A 80 -12.07 -1.27 10.50
N PRO A 81 -10.93 -1.67 11.12
CA PRO A 81 -9.61 -1.32 10.60
C PRO A 81 -9.35 -1.90 9.19
N THR A 82 -9.76 -3.14 8.92
CA THR A 82 -9.48 -3.77 7.61
C THR A 82 -10.28 -3.16 6.45
N ILE A 83 -11.53 -2.76 6.67
CA ILE A 83 -12.32 -2.00 5.67
C ILE A 83 -11.67 -0.64 5.40
N ALA A 84 -11.16 0.04 6.43
CA ALA A 84 -10.48 1.32 6.25
C ALA A 84 -9.18 1.18 5.44
N LEU A 85 -8.37 0.16 5.72
CA LEU A 85 -7.17 -0.17 4.93
C LEU A 85 -7.53 -0.45 3.46
N SER A 86 -8.55 -1.30 3.23
CA SER A 86 -9.01 -1.66 1.88
C SER A 86 -9.55 -0.45 1.10
N ARG A 87 -10.27 0.46 1.76
CA ARG A 87 -10.81 1.69 1.13
C ARG A 87 -9.77 2.77 0.90
N ALA A 88 -8.64 2.75 1.61
CA ALA A 88 -7.58 3.73 1.43
C ALA A 88 -6.95 3.63 0.04
N LEU A 89 -6.67 2.43 -0.47
CA LEU A 89 -6.08 2.20 -1.79
C LEU A 89 -6.84 2.86 -2.96
N PRO A 90 -8.12 2.52 -3.21
CA PRO A 90 -8.88 3.13 -4.30
C PRO A 90 -9.08 4.63 -4.11
N ARG A 91 -9.13 5.11 -2.85
CA ARG A 91 -9.21 6.54 -2.56
C ARG A 91 -7.92 7.27 -2.96
N GLY A 92 -6.74 6.72 -2.68
CA GLY A 92 -5.48 7.33 -3.08
C GLY A 92 -5.24 7.30 -4.59
N VAL A 93 -5.72 6.27 -5.31
CA VAL A 93 -5.72 6.27 -6.78
C VAL A 93 -6.55 7.44 -7.31
N ARG A 94 -7.79 7.62 -6.82
CA ARG A 94 -8.65 8.76 -7.22
C ARG A 94 -8.01 10.11 -6.93
N ASN A 95 -7.26 10.22 -5.84
CA ASN A 95 -6.57 11.43 -5.42
C ASN A 95 -5.17 11.58 -6.03
N ARG A 96 -4.74 10.67 -6.91
CA ARG A 96 -3.41 10.65 -7.55
C ARG A 96 -2.23 10.59 -6.58
N TRP A 97 -2.40 9.95 -5.42
CA TRP A 97 -1.31 9.74 -4.47
C TRP A 97 -0.40 8.57 -4.85
N TRP A 98 -0.94 7.61 -5.60
CA TRP A 98 -0.22 6.46 -6.15
C TRP A 98 -0.91 6.00 -7.43
N PRO A 99 -0.19 5.32 -8.34
CA PRO A 99 -0.76 4.82 -9.58
C PRO A 99 -1.76 3.68 -9.35
N GLU A 100 -2.64 3.48 -10.33
CA GLU A 100 -3.46 2.27 -10.41
C GLU A 100 -2.55 1.02 -10.46
N GLY A 101 -2.99 -0.07 -9.81
CA GLY A 101 -2.17 -1.28 -9.66
C GLY A 101 -1.22 -1.28 -8.46
N THR A 102 -1.16 -0.20 -7.67
CA THR A 102 -0.50 -0.22 -6.36
C THR A 102 -1.21 -1.21 -5.44
N GLU A 103 -0.49 -2.24 -5.01
CA GLU A 103 -1.06 -3.29 -4.15
C GLU A 103 -1.22 -2.81 -2.71
N ALA A 104 -2.21 -3.39 -2.01
CA ALA A 104 -2.40 -3.14 -0.59
C ALA A 104 -1.15 -3.56 0.19
N PRO A 105 -0.62 -2.70 1.08
CA PRO A 105 0.60 -3.00 1.82
C PRO A 105 0.38 -4.11 2.87
N ILE A 106 -0.87 -4.33 3.28
CA ILE A 106 -1.27 -5.38 4.22
C ILE A 106 -2.41 -6.18 3.61
N THR A 107 -2.25 -7.49 3.56
CA THR A 107 -3.24 -8.44 3.02
C THR A 107 -3.60 -9.51 4.04
N PRO A 108 -4.84 -10.01 4.04
CA PRO A 108 -5.21 -11.15 4.87
C PRO A 108 -4.57 -12.44 4.34
N GLN A 109 -4.06 -13.26 5.25
CA GLN A 109 -3.67 -14.64 4.98
C GLN A 109 -4.77 -15.59 5.46
N TYR A 110 -5.19 -16.49 4.59
CA TYR A 110 -6.22 -17.51 4.84
C TYR A 110 -5.60 -18.91 4.83
N ASP A 111 -6.27 -19.87 5.46
CA ASP A 111 -5.91 -21.28 5.37
C ASP A 111 -6.11 -21.80 3.93
N PRO A 112 -5.06 -22.32 3.28
CA PRO A 112 -5.16 -22.85 1.92
C PRO A 112 -6.00 -24.14 1.84
N ASP A 113 -6.11 -24.91 2.93
CA ASP A 113 -6.78 -26.23 2.94
C ASP A 113 -8.30 -26.11 3.15
N HIS A 114 -8.78 -24.91 3.50
CA HIS A 114 -10.19 -24.66 3.84
C HIS A 114 -10.70 -23.29 3.32
N PRO A 115 -10.93 -23.16 2.00
CA PRO A 115 -11.19 -21.87 1.35
C PRO A 115 -12.60 -21.28 1.57
N SER A 116 -13.56 -22.03 2.13
CA SER A 116 -14.94 -21.55 2.32
C SER A 116 -15.14 -20.87 3.67
N TRP A 117 -15.36 -19.55 3.67
CA TRP A 117 -15.78 -18.72 4.82
C TRP A 117 -14.85 -18.71 6.04
N GLN A 118 -13.54 -18.64 5.82
CA GLN A 118 -12.62 -18.45 6.93
C GLN A 118 -12.38 -17.00 7.31
N LYS A 119 -12.34 -16.79 8.63
CA LYS A 119 -11.68 -15.65 9.26
C LYS A 119 -10.19 -15.72 8.88
N ALA A 120 -9.58 -14.59 8.54
CA ALA A 120 -8.13 -14.53 8.30
C ALA A 120 -7.38 -15.14 9.50
N LEU A 121 -6.33 -15.91 9.20
CA LEU A 121 -5.40 -16.48 10.18
C LEU A 121 -4.37 -15.43 10.61
N ALA A 122 -3.90 -14.64 9.66
CA ALA A 122 -2.94 -13.57 9.89
C ALA A 122 -3.16 -12.41 8.92
N TYR A 123 -2.45 -11.32 9.15
CA TYR A 123 -2.33 -10.20 8.23
C TYR A 123 -0.86 -9.95 7.94
N THR A 124 -0.52 -9.90 6.66
CA THR A 124 0.85 -9.92 6.19
C THR A 124 1.17 -8.68 5.36
N MET A 125 2.39 -8.19 5.52
CA MET A 125 3.06 -7.19 4.71
C MET A 125 4.26 -7.83 4.03
N ARG A 126 4.44 -7.56 2.74
CA ARG A 126 5.60 -8.07 2.00
C ARG A 126 6.89 -7.54 2.64
N SER A 127 7.92 -8.40 2.73
CA SER A 127 9.16 -8.11 3.45
C SER A 127 9.87 -6.84 2.98
N GLU A 128 9.77 -6.53 1.69
CA GLU A 128 10.34 -5.32 1.09
C GLU A 128 9.64 -4.04 1.56
N ASN A 129 8.37 -4.11 1.96
CA ASN A 129 7.59 -2.97 2.43
C ASN A 129 7.81 -2.71 3.93
N VAL A 130 8.18 -3.72 4.72
CA VAL A 130 8.38 -3.57 6.17
C VAL A 130 9.35 -2.43 6.54
N PRO A 131 10.59 -2.35 5.99
CA PRO A 131 11.49 -1.25 6.31
C PRO A 131 10.96 0.12 5.85
N VAL A 132 10.23 0.16 4.73
CA VAL A 132 9.60 1.38 4.19
C VAL A 132 8.56 1.93 5.17
N PHE A 133 7.66 1.07 5.64
CA PHE A 133 6.59 1.47 6.56
C PHE A 133 7.11 1.76 7.97
N ARG A 134 8.16 1.08 8.42
CA ARG A 134 8.84 1.38 9.68
C ARG A 134 9.43 2.79 9.68
N GLU A 135 10.12 3.16 8.61
CA GLU A 135 10.63 4.53 8.43
C GLU A 135 9.49 5.56 8.34
N ALA A 136 8.41 5.26 7.61
CA ALA A 136 7.24 6.14 7.55
C ALA A 136 6.62 6.40 8.94
N PHE A 137 6.49 5.37 9.78
CA PHE A 137 6.03 5.53 11.17
C PHE A 137 7.00 6.36 12.04
N ALA A 138 8.31 6.21 11.82
CA ALA A 138 9.31 7.03 12.50
C ALA A 138 9.15 8.51 12.16
N ARG A 139 8.94 8.84 10.88
CA ARG A 139 8.67 10.22 10.42
C ARG A 139 7.41 10.81 11.05
N LEU A 140 6.34 10.02 11.17
CA LEU A 140 5.08 10.46 11.80
C LEU A 140 5.20 10.69 13.31
N SER A 141 6.18 10.08 13.97
CA SER A 141 6.38 10.23 15.42
C SER A 141 7.38 11.35 15.76
N ALA A 142 8.12 11.85 14.76
CA ALA A 142 9.10 12.93 14.89
C ALA A 142 8.52 14.33 14.61
N GLY A 143 7.32 14.41 14.02
CA GLY A 143 6.58 15.65 13.75
C GLY A 143 5.43 15.87 14.72
#